data_AF-A0A3B6LRF2-F1
#
_entry.id   AF-A0A3B6LRF2-F1
#
_cell.length_a   1.000
_cell.length_b   1.000
_cell.length_c   1.000
_cell.angle_alpha   90.00
_cell.angle_beta   90.00
_cell.angle_gamma   90.00
#
_symmetry.space_group_name_H-M   'P 1'
#
loop_
_entity.id
_entity.type
_entity.pdbx_description
1 polymer ?
#
loop_
_entity_poly.entity_id
_entity_poly.type
_entity_poly.pdbx_seq_one_letter_code
_entity_poly.pdbx_strand_id
1 'polypeptide(L)'
;MRKVRYTQQNFYEKLSTIIEEFPRLDDIHPFYVNLLHVLYNMDHYKLAMGQINTTRNIIGKISMDYLRLLKYGDTLYRYKCLKVAALGRMCTVLKCISPSLTYLEQIRRHMARLPSIDPNTRTILICGYLSFMNKVTRADVDVQPYGFITKSLFVGLADYKYLRYQMIDTPGILDQPFEDMNIIQMCSITALVHLRAVVLFFLEISGSCGYTIAQQAALFHIIISLFTNKPMHIVCNKTDLYAAAKMLCIRFSLVVQDGDPSEEGVLLTMSALTVEGVMAVKNAACERLLEQRVEIKMKSKKINDCLNRFHAAMPKPRDNRDRPTCIHQAVLEAQAIVAAKEMKKLERDLEDENGGVGVDSASLKKHYLLANDEWKEDILPEIYMDIMCEELEREEGLRLEEEAAQAAFMIDGHEKLTEEHHEIFGQIRKKAMSRPIVPKKQEKDGKFTTKRLGRQLTSIESRGHNSERSMNRANCDDAMDADGQHSDKELRTRSRSKYKSQPIEVVVLGDGLRDTTQKKKAIKKSRDSVKNRNKEARHGEADRLIPTLKPKHLFSGRRGIGKTRRH
;
A
#
# COMPACT_ATOMS: atom_id res chain seq x y z
N MET A 1 -43.63 5.83 -14.51
CA MET A 1 -42.42 6.66 -14.73
C MET A 1 -41.12 5.96 -14.31
N ARG A 2 -40.92 5.60 -13.02
CA ARG A 2 -39.67 4.95 -12.53
C ARG A 2 -39.17 3.79 -13.40
N LYS A 3 -40.06 2.86 -13.79
CA LYS A 3 -39.71 1.70 -14.64
C LYS A 3 -39.10 2.09 -16.00
N VAL A 4 -39.66 3.09 -16.67
CA VAL A 4 -39.15 3.56 -17.97
C VAL A 4 -37.80 4.25 -17.80
N ARG A 5 -37.67 5.14 -16.81
CA ARG A 5 -36.42 5.85 -16.53
C ARG A 5 -35.29 4.90 -16.11
N TYR A 6 -35.58 3.94 -15.24
CA TYR A 6 -34.61 2.93 -14.80
C TYR A 6 -34.13 2.07 -15.97
N THR A 7 -35.04 1.66 -16.88
CA THR A 7 -34.65 0.86 -18.04
C THR A 7 -33.80 1.66 -19.03
N GLN A 8 -34.14 2.92 -19.28
CA GLN A 8 -33.30 3.80 -20.11
C GLN A 8 -31.92 4.02 -19.48
N GLN A 9 -31.85 4.22 -18.15
CA GLN A 9 -30.59 4.37 -17.45
C GLN A 9 -29.69 3.14 -17.64
N ASN A 10 -30.23 1.93 -17.43
CA ASN A 10 -29.47 0.69 -17.62
C ASN A 10 -28.94 0.53 -19.05
N PHE A 11 -29.76 0.85 -20.07
CA PHE A 11 -29.31 0.81 -21.45
C PHE A 11 -28.24 1.89 -21.73
N TYR A 12 -28.42 3.09 -21.20
CA TYR A 12 -27.47 4.17 -21.37
C TYR A 12 -26.11 3.83 -20.75
N GLU A 13 -26.10 3.30 -19.54
CA GLU A 13 -24.88 2.86 -18.85
C GLU A 13 -24.15 1.80 -19.65
N LYS A 14 -24.83 0.71 -20.04
CA LYS A 14 -24.19 -0.38 -20.80
C LYS A 14 -23.67 0.05 -22.17
N LEU A 15 -24.43 0.84 -22.92
CA LEU A 15 -23.98 1.34 -24.22
C LEU A 15 -22.84 2.35 -24.07
N SER A 16 -22.81 3.15 -23.00
CA SER A 16 -21.72 4.09 -22.74
C SER A 16 -20.44 3.36 -22.35
N THR A 17 -20.53 2.32 -21.52
CA THR A 17 -19.39 1.45 -21.20
C THR A 17 -18.75 0.89 -22.48
N ILE A 18 -19.54 0.40 -23.43
CA ILE A 18 -19.02 -0.08 -24.72
C ILE A 18 -18.32 1.06 -25.49
N ILE A 19 -18.89 2.26 -25.53
CA ILE A 19 -18.27 3.39 -26.24
C ILE A 19 -16.95 3.84 -25.59
N GLU A 20 -16.85 3.75 -24.27
CA GLU A 20 -15.70 4.21 -23.48
C GLU A 20 -14.56 3.20 -23.42
N GLU A 21 -14.87 1.90 -23.33
CA GLU A 21 -13.86 0.83 -23.25
C GLU A 21 -13.19 0.54 -24.59
N PHE A 22 -13.90 0.75 -25.69
CA PHE A 22 -13.33 0.51 -27.01
C PHE A 22 -12.33 1.62 -27.41
N PRO A 23 -11.19 1.24 -28.01
CA PRO A 23 -10.18 2.20 -28.44
C PRO A 23 -10.73 3.19 -29.48
N ARG A 24 -10.51 4.48 -29.24
CA ARG A 24 -10.75 5.54 -30.23
C ARG A 24 -9.60 5.61 -31.20
N LEU A 25 -9.85 5.25 -32.46
CA LEU A 25 -8.79 5.15 -33.47
C LEU A 25 -8.04 6.47 -33.70
N ASP A 26 -8.69 7.62 -33.52
CA ASP A 26 -8.07 8.92 -33.79
C ASP A 26 -7.11 9.37 -32.67
N ASP A 27 -7.26 8.83 -31.46
CA ASP A 27 -6.47 9.22 -30.27
C ASP A 27 -5.27 8.29 -30.01
N ILE A 28 -5.12 7.22 -30.81
CA ILE A 28 -4.13 6.16 -30.58
C ILE A 28 -2.91 6.35 -31.47
N HIS A 29 -1.75 5.82 -31.04
CA HIS A 29 -0.53 5.84 -31.83
C HIS A 29 -0.74 5.28 -33.25
N PRO A 30 -0.18 5.92 -34.31
CA PRO A 30 -0.39 5.53 -35.71
C PRO A 30 -0.13 4.05 -36.03
N PHE A 31 0.83 3.42 -35.34
CA PHE A 31 1.08 1.97 -35.42
C PHE A 31 -0.20 1.14 -35.20
N TYR A 32 -0.89 1.39 -34.08
CA TYR A 32 -2.11 0.65 -33.74
C TYR A 32 -3.27 1.04 -34.64
N VAL A 33 -3.35 2.30 -35.07
CA VAL A 33 -4.39 2.74 -36.04
C VAL A 33 -4.30 1.94 -37.33
N ASN A 34 -3.10 1.84 -37.89
CA ASN A 34 -2.87 1.10 -39.13
C ASN A 34 -2.97 -0.42 -38.93
N LEU A 35 -2.55 -0.93 -37.78
CA LEU A 35 -2.74 -2.34 -37.44
C LEU A 35 -4.23 -2.71 -37.36
N LEU A 36 -5.04 -1.88 -36.69
CA LEU A 36 -6.48 -2.07 -36.57
C LEU A 36 -7.20 -1.86 -37.91
N HIS A 37 -6.70 -0.94 -38.75
CA HIS A 37 -7.20 -0.77 -40.12
C HIS A 37 -7.06 -2.07 -40.90
N VAL A 38 -5.84 -2.65 -40.93
CA VAL A 38 -5.53 -3.88 -41.65
C VAL A 38 -6.34 -5.06 -41.11
N LEU A 39 -6.47 -5.19 -39.79
CA LEU A 39 -7.13 -6.34 -39.17
C LEU A 39 -8.66 -6.29 -39.20
N TYR A 40 -9.28 -5.13 -38.98
CA TYR A 40 -10.72 -5.04 -38.71
C TYR A 40 -11.52 -4.21 -39.71
N ASN A 41 -10.85 -3.54 -40.66
CA ASN A 41 -11.41 -2.49 -41.52
C ASN A 41 -11.93 -1.30 -40.69
N MET A 42 -11.23 -0.17 -40.82
CA MET A 42 -11.51 1.05 -40.05
C MET A 42 -12.94 1.57 -40.25
N ASP A 43 -13.48 1.47 -41.47
CA ASP A 43 -14.77 2.06 -41.81
C ASP A 43 -15.92 1.28 -41.15
N HIS A 44 -15.84 -0.05 -41.20
CA HIS A 44 -16.83 -0.90 -40.57
C HIS A 44 -16.80 -0.79 -39.04
N TYR A 45 -15.60 -0.66 -38.45
CA TYR A 45 -15.44 -0.38 -37.02
C TYR A 45 -16.07 0.95 -36.59
N LYS A 46 -15.75 2.05 -37.31
CA LYS A 46 -16.31 3.39 -37.02
C LYS A 46 -17.82 3.41 -37.22
N LEU A 47 -18.33 2.73 -38.25
CA LEU A 47 -19.77 2.61 -38.49
C LEU A 47 -20.49 1.87 -37.35
N ALA A 48 -19.96 0.73 -36.90
CA ALA A 48 -20.54 -0.04 -35.81
C ALA A 48 -20.57 0.75 -34.49
N MET A 49 -19.47 1.44 -34.15
CA MET A 49 -19.40 2.32 -32.97
C MET A 49 -20.36 3.52 -33.09
N GLY A 50 -20.48 4.10 -34.29
CA GLY A 50 -21.44 5.15 -34.60
C GLY A 50 -22.89 4.72 -34.36
N GLN A 51 -23.26 3.51 -34.80
CA GLN A 51 -24.60 2.94 -34.60
C GLN A 51 -24.96 2.73 -33.12
N ILE A 52 -23.98 2.36 -32.28
CA ILE A 52 -24.19 2.25 -30.83
C ILE A 52 -24.46 3.64 -30.22
N ASN A 53 -23.66 4.65 -30.60
CA ASN A 53 -23.86 6.00 -30.11
C ASN A 53 -25.19 6.62 -30.55
N THR A 54 -25.61 6.41 -31.80
CA THR A 54 -26.94 6.86 -32.26
C THR A 54 -28.06 6.12 -31.52
N THR A 55 -27.94 4.82 -31.30
CA THR A 55 -28.89 4.01 -30.53
C THR A 55 -29.05 4.50 -29.10
N ARG A 56 -27.94 4.79 -28.42
CA ARG A 56 -27.93 5.40 -27.08
C ARG A 56 -28.75 6.69 -27.05
N ASN A 57 -28.57 7.57 -28.04
CA ASN A 57 -29.30 8.84 -28.14
C ASN A 57 -30.79 8.64 -28.45
N ILE A 58 -31.13 7.67 -29.32
CA ILE A 58 -32.53 7.34 -29.67
C ILE A 58 -33.29 6.81 -28.44
N ILE A 59 -32.68 5.91 -27.66
CA ILE A 59 -33.28 5.39 -26.42
C ILE A 59 -33.52 6.53 -25.42
N GLY A 60 -32.60 7.48 -25.31
CA GLY A 60 -32.78 8.70 -24.53
C GLY A 60 -34.02 9.50 -24.95
N LYS A 61 -34.18 9.76 -26.26
CA LYS A 61 -35.35 10.48 -26.82
C LYS A 61 -36.66 9.73 -26.55
N ILE A 62 -36.71 8.43 -26.81
CA ILE A 62 -37.88 7.57 -26.55
C ILE A 62 -38.29 7.66 -25.07
N SER A 63 -37.33 7.57 -24.14
CA SER A 63 -37.60 7.68 -22.71
C SER A 63 -38.24 9.03 -22.36
N MET A 64 -37.68 10.14 -22.85
CA MET A 64 -38.21 11.48 -22.58
C MET A 64 -39.64 11.65 -23.10
N ASP A 65 -39.94 11.18 -24.31
CA ASP A 65 -41.27 11.30 -24.90
C ASP A 65 -42.31 10.49 -24.13
N TYR A 66 -42.01 9.23 -23.79
CA TYR A 66 -42.91 8.41 -22.99
C TYR A 66 -43.04 8.90 -21.55
N LEU A 67 -42.00 9.50 -20.96
CA LEU A 67 -42.11 10.14 -19.64
C LEU A 67 -43.03 11.36 -19.67
N ARG A 68 -43.04 12.14 -20.76
CA ARG A 68 -44.01 13.25 -20.94
C ARG A 68 -45.45 12.71 -21.06
N LEU A 69 -45.66 11.69 -21.90
CA LEU A 69 -46.98 11.07 -22.07
C LEU A 69 -47.52 10.44 -20.78
N LEU A 70 -46.64 9.82 -19.98
CA LEU A 70 -46.99 9.23 -18.69
C LEU A 70 -47.42 10.27 -17.64
N LYS A 71 -47.22 11.58 -17.82
CA LYS A 71 -47.72 12.59 -16.88
C LYS A 71 -49.24 12.79 -16.97
N TYR A 72 -49.82 12.54 -18.15
CA TYR A 72 -51.24 12.76 -18.45
C TYR A 72 -52.06 11.46 -18.46
N GLY A 73 -51.55 10.39 -17.86
CA GLY A 73 -52.30 9.14 -17.74
C GLY A 73 -53.42 9.25 -16.71
N ASP A 74 -54.59 8.73 -17.05
CA ASP A 74 -55.80 8.75 -16.22
C ASP A 74 -56.07 7.38 -15.58
N THR A 75 -55.87 6.30 -16.33
CA THR A 75 -56.21 4.93 -15.94
C THR A 75 -54.98 4.04 -15.83
N LEU A 76 -55.04 3.06 -14.91
CA LEU A 76 -53.98 2.06 -14.74
C LEU A 76 -53.70 1.30 -16.06
N TYR A 77 -54.74 1.03 -16.84
CA TYR A 77 -54.61 0.40 -18.16
C TYR A 77 -53.75 1.24 -19.11
N ARG A 78 -54.05 2.54 -19.24
CA ARG A 78 -53.27 3.47 -20.08
C ARG A 78 -51.82 3.58 -19.62
N TYR A 79 -51.57 3.63 -18.31
CA TYR A 79 -50.22 3.58 -17.74
C TYR A 79 -49.46 2.30 -18.10
N LYS A 80 -50.15 1.13 -18.04
CA LYS A 80 -49.57 -0.16 -18.42
C LYS A 80 -49.21 -0.19 -19.91
N CYS A 81 -50.12 0.24 -20.78
CA CYS A 81 -49.91 0.29 -22.23
C CYS A 81 -48.75 1.19 -22.62
N LEU A 82 -48.70 2.42 -22.08
CA LEU A 82 -47.58 3.35 -22.34
C LEU A 82 -46.24 2.80 -21.86
N LYS A 83 -46.21 2.16 -20.68
CA LYS A 83 -45.00 1.50 -20.18
C LYS A 83 -44.55 0.36 -21.12
N VAL A 84 -45.46 -0.51 -21.54
CA VAL A 84 -45.14 -1.64 -22.43
C VAL A 84 -44.65 -1.13 -23.79
N ALA A 85 -45.31 -0.11 -24.37
CA ALA A 85 -44.90 0.49 -25.63
C ALA A 85 -43.51 1.14 -25.54
N ALA A 86 -43.20 1.86 -24.46
CA ALA A 86 -41.89 2.47 -24.23
C ALA A 86 -40.78 1.41 -24.21
N LEU A 87 -40.96 0.36 -23.39
CA LEU A 87 -39.98 -0.72 -23.26
C LEU A 87 -39.84 -1.52 -24.57
N GLY A 88 -40.95 -1.80 -25.23
CA GLY A 88 -40.97 -2.46 -26.53
C GLY A 88 -40.15 -1.69 -27.57
N ARG A 89 -40.37 -0.38 -27.70
CA ARG A 89 -39.61 0.47 -28.62
C ARG A 89 -38.11 0.50 -28.29
N MET A 90 -37.75 0.61 -27.01
CA MET A 90 -36.33 0.54 -26.61
C MET A 90 -35.69 -0.79 -27.01
N CYS A 91 -36.38 -1.91 -26.76
CA CYS A 91 -35.91 -3.24 -27.16
C CYS A 91 -35.83 -3.42 -28.67
N THR A 92 -36.76 -2.87 -29.45
CA THR A 92 -36.73 -2.94 -30.91
C THR A 92 -35.51 -2.22 -31.47
N VAL A 93 -35.20 -1.02 -30.96
CA VAL A 93 -33.99 -0.28 -31.38
C VAL A 93 -32.72 -1.09 -31.09
N LEU A 94 -32.65 -1.76 -29.93
CA LEU A 94 -31.51 -2.63 -29.60
C LEU A 94 -31.42 -3.86 -30.51
N LYS A 95 -32.55 -4.46 -30.87
CA LYS A 95 -32.57 -5.59 -31.81
C LYS A 95 -32.04 -5.21 -33.19
N CYS A 96 -32.27 -3.97 -33.64
CA CYS A 96 -31.76 -3.49 -34.92
C CYS A 96 -30.23 -3.44 -34.98
N ILE A 97 -29.53 -3.19 -33.86
CA ILE A 97 -28.05 -3.14 -33.82
C ILE A 97 -27.39 -4.48 -33.47
N SER A 98 -28.16 -5.58 -33.45
CA SER A 98 -27.62 -6.90 -33.12
C SER A 98 -26.43 -7.32 -34.00
N PRO A 99 -26.39 -7.09 -35.33
CA PRO A 99 -25.24 -7.46 -36.15
C PRO A 99 -23.95 -6.74 -35.74
N SER A 100 -24.06 -5.44 -35.42
CA SER A 100 -22.95 -4.58 -35.03
C SER A 100 -22.38 -4.98 -33.67
N LEU A 101 -23.25 -5.39 -32.74
CA LEU A 101 -22.83 -5.94 -31.44
C LEU A 101 -22.10 -7.29 -31.61
N THR A 102 -22.57 -8.17 -32.49
CA THR A 102 -21.90 -9.44 -32.78
C THR A 102 -20.50 -9.19 -33.39
N TYR A 103 -20.40 -8.26 -34.33
CA TYR A 103 -19.13 -7.86 -34.92
C TYR A 103 -18.15 -7.27 -33.89
N LEU A 104 -18.61 -6.34 -33.05
CA LEU A 104 -17.76 -5.78 -31.99
C LEU A 104 -17.33 -6.81 -30.95
N GLU A 105 -18.17 -7.80 -30.63
CA GLU A 105 -17.78 -8.89 -29.74
C GLU A 105 -16.69 -9.79 -30.37
N GLN A 106 -16.76 -10.06 -31.67
CA GLN A 106 -15.70 -10.77 -32.38
C GLN A 106 -14.38 -10.00 -32.33
N ILE A 107 -14.43 -8.68 -32.59
CA ILE A 107 -13.27 -7.81 -32.49
C ILE A 107 -12.70 -7.80 -31.07
N ARG A 108 -13.54 -7.65 -30.04
CA ARG A 108 -13.10 -7.62 -28.64
C ARG A 108 -12.35 -8.89 -28.26
N ARG A 109 -12.85 -10.06 -28.68
CA ARG A 109 -12.19 -11.36 -28.46
C ARG A 109 -10.84 -11.46 -29.15
N HIS A 110 -10.74 -10.93 -30.38
CA HIS A 110 -9.49 -10.93 -31.13
C HIS A 110 -8.48 -9.93 -30.55
N MET A 111 -8.92 -8.71 -30.22
CA MET A 111 -8.11 -7.66 -29.57
C MET A 111 -7.52 -8.13 -28.24
N ALA A 112 -8.29 -8.88 -27.44
CA ALA A 112 -7.81 -9.42 -26.17
C ALA A 112 -6.61 -10.38 -26.29
N ARG A 113 -6.38 -10.94 -27.49
CA ARG A 113 -5.25 -11.83 -27.78
C ARG A 113 -4.07 -11.12 -28.43
N LEU A 114 -4.23 -9.86 -28.85
CA LEU A 114 -3.14 -9.12 -29.47
C LEU A 114 -2.02 -8.86 -28.44
N PRO A 115 -0.75 -8.97 -28.84
CA PRO A 115 0.34 -8.67 -27.94
C PRO A 115 0.42 -7.18 -27.65
N SER A 116 0.83 -6.83 -26.43
CA SER A 116 1.10 -5.45 -26.05
C SER A 116 2.47 -5.02 -26.57
N ILE A 117 2.49 -4.14 -27.58
CA ILE A 117 3.70 -3.59 -28.19
C ILE A 117 3.83 -2.11 -27.82
N ASP A 118 5.00 -1.69 -27.33
CA ASP A 118 5.25 -0.26 -27.15
C ASP A 118 6.11 0.27 -28.31
N PRO A 119 5.54 1.09 -29.22
CA PRO A 119 6.24 1.58 -30.42
C PRO A 119 7.43 2.50 -30.10
N ASN A 120 7.49 3.07 -28.90
CA ASN A 120 8.57 3.97 -28.49
C ASN A 120 9.73 3.26 -27.79
N THR A 121 9.50 2.03 -27.30
CA THR A 121 10.54 1.24 -26.64
C THR A 121 11.55 0.67 -27.63
N ARG A 122 12.63 0.09 -27.10
CA ARG A 122 13.71 -0.49 -27.91
C ARG A 122 13.19 -1.80 -28.50
N THR A 123 13.02 -1.80 -29.81
CA THR A 123 12.44 -2.92 -30.53
C THR A 123 13.45 -3.51 -31.50
N ILE A 124 13.48 -4.83 -31.59
CA ILE A 124 14.24 -5.60 -32.59
C ILE A 124 13.20 -6.30 -33.43
N LEU A 125 13.18 -6.05 -34.72
CA LEU A 125 12.23 -6.67 -35.62
C LEU A 125 12.90 -7.79 -36.40
N ILE A 126 12.30 -8.97 -36.40
CA ILE A 126 12.81 -10.16 -37.06
C ILE A 126 12.03 -10.36 -38.35
N CYS A 127 12.73 -10.37 -39.48
CA CYS A 127 12.18 -10.65 -40.80
C CYS A 127 12.79 -11.93 -41.37
N GLY A 128 11.94 -12.91 -41.70
CA GLY A 128 12.31 -14.06 -42.53
C GLY A 128 12.49 -15.40 -41.80
N TYR A 129 12.93 -15.43 -40.54
CA TYR A 129 13.17 -16.69 -39.83
C TYR A 129 12.72 -16.69 -38.36
N LEU A 130 11.72 -17.51 -38.07
CA LEU A 130 10.95 -17.49 -36.82
C LEU A 130 11.70 -18.15 -35.64
N SER A 131 12.55 -19.16 -35.90
CA SER A 131 13.15 -19.97 -34.83
C SER A 131 14.20 -19.23 -33.99
N PHE A 132 14.66 -18.05 -34.44
CA PHE A 132 15.59 -17.22 -33.68
C PHE A 132 14.94 -16.69 -32.39
N MET A 133 13.65 -16.37 -32.42
CA MET A 133 12.92 -15.81 -31.29
C MET A 133 12.93 -16.75 -30.07
N ASN A 134 12.66 -18.04 -30.26
CA ASN A 134 12.58 -19.04 -29.19
C ASN A 134 13.96 -19.35 -28.58
N LYS A 135 15.05 -19.12 -29.32
CA LYS A 135 16.42 -19.31 -28.81
C LYS A 135 16.90 -18.12 -27.98
N VAL A 136 16.43 -16.91 -28.32
CA VAL A 136 16.85 -15.68 -27.64
C VAL A 136 15.94 -15.30 -26.48
N THR A 137 14.64 -15.57 -26.59
CA THR A 137 13.61 -15.18 -25.62
C THR A 137 12.85 -16.39 -25.13
N ARG A 138 12.04 -16.20 -24.07
CA ARG A 138 11.12 -17.22 -23.55
C ARG A 138 9.79 -17.27 -24.32
N ALA A 139 9.70 -16.65 -25.49
CA ALA A 139 8.52 -16.77 -26.33
C ALA A 139 8.46 -18.18 -26.92
N ASP A 140 7.25 -18.73 -27.01
CA ASP A 140 6.99 -20.05 -27.57
C ASP A 140 6.23 -19.87 -28.89
N VAL A 141 6.99 -19.75 -29.98
CA VAL A 141 6.46 -19.61 -31.34
C VAL A 141 6.58 -20.94 -32.06
N ASP A 142 5.50 -21.42 -32.69
CA ASP A 142 5.53 -22.66 -33.45
C ASP A 142 6.46 -22.55 -34.66
N VAL A 143 7.41 -23.49 -34.77
CA VAL A 143 8.34 -23.59 -35.90
C VAL A 143 8.05 -24.86 -36.67
N GLN A 144 7.69 -24.71 -37.93
CA GLN A 144 7.42 -25.78 -38.90
C GLN A 144 8.33 -25.60 -40.12
N PRO A 145 8.49 -26.61 -40.98
CA PRO A 145 9.46 -26.54 -42.09
C PRO A 145 9.01 -25.69 -43.30
N TYR A 146 7.75 -25.26 -43.35
CA TYR A 146 7.19 -24.45 -44.44
C TYR A 146 7.10 -22.96 -44.07
N GLY A 147 7.10 -22.07 -45.06
CA GLY A 147 6.90 -20.63 -44.84
C GLY A 147 5.48 -20.30 -44.33
N PHE A 148 5.28 -19.09 -43.79
CA PHE A 148 3.96 -18.54 -43.37
C PHE A 148 3.28 -19.21 -42.17
N ILE A 149 4.06 -19.65 -41.19
CA ILE A 149 3.51 -20.32 -39.99
C ILE A 149 2.84 -19.32 -39.07
N THR A 150 3.50 -18.19 -38.81
CA THR A 150 2.94 -17.11 -38.00
C THR A 150 1.93 -16.32 -38.83
N LYS A 151 0.72 -16.17 -38.31
CA LYS A 151 -0.34 -15.34 -38.91
C LYS A 151 -0.48 -13.96 -38.26
N SER A 152 0.21 -13.77 -37.14
CA SER A 152 0.19 -12.56 -36.31
C SER A 152 1.60 -12.21 -35.87
N LEU A 153 1.78 -10.96 -35.44
CA LEU A 153 3.01 -10.53 -34.78
C LEU A 153 3.14 -11.24 -33.42
N PHE A 154 4.31 -11.79 -33.14
CA PHE A 154 4.66 -12.32 -31.82
C PHE A 154 5.68 -11.42 -31.15
N VAL A 155 5.63 -11.35 -29.82
CA VAL A 155 6.53 -10.50 -29.04
C VAL A 155 7.26 -11.35 -28.01
N GLY A 156 8.58 -11.35 -28.10
CA GLY A 156 9.49 -11.85 -27.09
C GLY A 156 10.16 -10.70 -26.33
N LEU A 157 10.47 -10.91 -25.06
CA LEU A 157 11.24 -9.96 -24.26
C LEU A 157 12.65 -10.50 -24.06
N ALA A 158 13.65 -9.66 -24.32
CA ALA A 158 15.06 -9.95 -24.09
C ALA A 158 15.70 -8.86 -23.23
N ASP A 159 16.56 -9.26 -22.30
CA ASP A 159 17.35 -8.32 -21.51
C ASP A 159 18.81 -8.27 -22.06
N TYR A 160 19.35 -7.06 -22.19
CA TYR A 160 20.74 -6.80 -22.61
C TYR A 160 21.26 -5.51 -21.97
N LYS A 161 22.48 -5.52 -21.42
CA LYS A 161 23.09 -4.37 -20.69
C LYS A 161 22.11 -3.75 -19.67
N TYR A 162 21.38 -4.57 -18.91
CA TYR A 162 20.35 -4.17 -17.93
C TYR A 162 19.16 -3.38 -18.51
N LEU A 163 18.96 -3.47 -19.82
CA LEU A 163 17.88 -2.82 -20.54
C LEU A 163 16.98 -3.88 -21.18
N ARG A 164 15.67 -3.63 -21.12
CA ARG A 164 14.66 -4.48 -21.76
C ARG A 164 14.48 -4.10 -23.22
N TYR A 165 14.48 -5.11 -24.07
CA TYR A 165 14.22 -5.05 -25.51
C TYR A 165 13.00 -5.88 -25.85
N GLN A 166 12.16 -5.34 -26.73
CA GLN A 166 11.05 -6.06 -27.33
C GLN A 166 11.53 -6.64 -28.65
N MET A 167 11.56 -7.96 -28.76
CA MET A 167 11.79 -8.65 -30.02
C MET A 167 10.44 -8.94 -30.64
N ILE A 168 10.21 -8.49 -31.86
CA ILE A 168 8.95 -8.68 -32.57
C ILE A 168 9.21 -9.53 -33.78
N ASP A 169 8.51 -10.66 -33.83
CA ASP A 169 8.53 -11.55 -34.97
C ASP A 169 7.50 -11.07 -35.99
N THR A 170 7.95 -10.89 -37.24
CA THR A 170 7.04 -10.56 -38.34
C THR A 170 6.75 -11.79 -39.17
N PRO A 171 5.49 -12.01 -39.55
CA PRO A 171 5.20 -13.05 -40.52
C PRO A 171 5.90 -12.75 -41.85
N GLY A 172 6.29 -13.82 -42.55
CA GLY A 172 7.06 -13.72 -43.79
C GLY A 172 6.43 -12.77 -44.81
N ILE A 173 7.27 -12.01 -45.51
CA ILE A 173 6.87 -11.10 -46.60
C ILE A 173 7.20 -11.79 -47.92
N LEU A 174 6.32 -11.67 -48.93
CA LEU A 174 6.55 -12.20 -50.28
C LEU A 174 6.85 -11.07 -51.27
N ASP A 175 7.47 -11.45 -52.39
CA ASP A 175 7.66 -10.64 -53.59
C ASP A 175 6.33 -10.45 -54.35
N GLN A 176 5.37 -9.77 -53.73
CA GLN A 176 4.12 -9.34 -54.36
C GLN A 176 4.01 -7.81 -54.31
N PRO A 177 3.39 -7.17 -55.31
CA PRO A 177 3.18 -5.72 -55.28
C PRO A 177 2.30 -5.33 -54.08
N PHE A 178 2.48 -4.11 -53.58
CA PHE A 178 1.85 -3.67 -52.33
C PHE A 178 0.31 -3.78 -52.32
N GLU A 179 -0.32 -3.70 -53.49
CA GLU A 179 -1.77 -3.71 -53.68
C GLU A 179 -2.40 -5.11 -53.52
N ASP A 180 -1.65 -6.17 -53.85
CA ASP A 180 -2.14 -7.55 -53.84
C ASP A 180 -1.74 -8.33 -52.57
N MET A 181 -1.14 -7.64 -51.59
CA MET A 181 -0.66 -8.28 -50.38
C MET A 181 -1.77 -8.73 -49.45
N ASN A 182 -1.54 -9.89 -48.84
CA ASN A 182 -2.44 -10.43 -47.83
C ASN A 182 -2.44 -9.57 -46.55
N ILE A 183 -3.52 -9.67 -45.78
CA ILE A 183 -3.69 -9.02 -44.45
C ILE A 183 -2.48 -9.30 -43.53
N ILE A 184 -1.96 -10.53 -43.57
CA ILE A 184 -0.82 -10.97 -42.75
C ILE A 184 0.46 -10.20 -43.15
N GLN A 185 0.71 -10.02 -44.45
CA GLN A 185 1.88 -9.29 -44.95
C GLN A 185 1.77 -7.79 -44.71
N MET A 186 0.56 -7.23 -44.90
CA MET A 186 0.27 -5.83 -44.56
C MET A 186 0.50 -5.55 -43.07
N CYS A 187 0.26 -6.53 -42.20
CA CYS A 187 0.60 -6.44 -40.77
C CYS A 187 2.12 -6.33 -40.55
N SER A 188 2.93 -7.13 -41.25
CA SER A 188 4.40 -7.05 -41.20
C SER A 188 4.91 -5.68 -41.67
N ILE A 189 4.35 -5.16 -42.77
CA ILE A 189 4.73 -3.86 -43.30
C ILE A 189 4.32 -2.73 -42.34
N THR A 190 3.15 -2.84 -41.71
CA THR A 190 2.72 -1.88 -40.71
C THR A 190 3.71 -1.80 -39.54
N ALA A 191 4.17 -2.95 -39.05
CA ALA A 191 5.22 -3.04 -38.03
C ALA A 191 6.54 -2.44 -38.53
N LEU A 192 6.93 -2.78 -39.75
CA LEU A 192 8.14 -2.27 -40.38
C LEU A 192 8.14 -0.77 -40.61
N VAL A 193 7.01 -0.13 -40.90
CA VAL A 193 6.94 1.31 -41.15
C VAL A 193 6.93 2.09 -39.82
N HIS A 194 6.10 1.69 -38.86
CA HIS A 194 5.81 2.53 -37.70
C HIS A 194 6.73 2.30 -36.50
N LEU A 195 7.33 1.11 -36.38
CA LEU A 195 8.15 0.79 -35.21
C LEU A 195 9.56 1.35 -35.35
N ARG A 196 10.06 1.97 -34.28
CA ARG A 196 11.44 2.46 -34.18
C ARG A 196 12.35 1.33 -33.71
N ALA A 197 12.65 0.45 -34.64
CA ALA A 197 13.37 -0.80 -34.39
C ALA A 197 14.67 -0.90 -35.19
N VAL A 198 15.56 -1.78 -34.72
CA VAL A 198 16.59 -2.38 -35.58
C VAL A 198 15.98 -3.56 -36.32
N VAL A 199 16.23 -3.66 -37.61
CA VAL A 199 15.68 -4.73 -38.45
C VAL A 199 16.73 -5.82 -38.65
N LEU A 200 16.36 -7.06 -38.33
CA LEU A 200 17.15 -8.26 -38.62
C LEU A 200 16.57 -8.96 -39.83
N PHE A 201 17.28 -8.89 -40.95
CA PHE A 201 16.91 -9.58 -42.16
C PHE A 201 17.63 -10.92 -42.23
N PHE A 202 16.87 -12.02 -42.09
CA PHE A 202 17.42 -13.36 -42.13
C PHE A 202 17.51 -13.87 -43.56
N LEU A 203 18.74 -14.15 -43.98
CA LEU A 203 19.06 -14.79 -45.24
C LEU A 203 19.35 -16.27 -44.99
N GLU A 204 18.70 -17.14 -45.76
CA GLU A 204 18.93 -18.58 -45.66
C GLU A 204 19.72 -19.08 -46.87
N ILE A 205 20.97 -19.52 -46.62
CA ILE A 205 21.91 -19.93 -47.67
C ILE A 205 21.58 -21.32 -48.23
N SER A 206 20.96 -22.18 -47.43
CA SER A 206 20.77 -23.60 -47.76
C SER A 206 19.78 -23.89 -48.90
N GLY A 207 18.95 -22.91 -49.28
CA GLY A 207 17.89 -23.08 -50.29
C GLY A 207 16.67 -23.90 -49.82
N SER A 208 16.66 -24.39 -48.58
CA SER A 208 15.56 -25.22 -48.05
C SER A 208 14.26 -24.43 -47.79
N CYS A 209 14.34 -23.10 -47.72
CA CYS A 209 13.18 -22.22 -47.58
C CYS A 209 12.28 -22.13 -48.83
N GLY A 210 12.65 -22.79 -49.93
CA GLY A 210 11.89 -22.75 -51.20
C GLY A 210 12.15 -21.52 -52.06
N TYR A 211 12.98 -20.58 -51.59
CA TYR A 211 13.39 -19.39 -52.34
C TYR A 211 14.88 -19.41 -52.67
N THR A 212 15.22 -18.97 -53.87
CA THR A 212 16.62 -18.79 -54.30
C THR A 212 17.23 -17.55 -53.66
N ILE A 213 18.55 -17.51 -53.55
CA ILE A 213 19.28 -16.35 -53.00
C ILE A 213 19.01 -15.08 -53.85
N ALA A 214 18.86 -15.22 -55.17
CA ALA A 214 18.53 -14.11 -56.05
C ALA A 214 17.13 -13.52 -55.76
N GLN A 215 16.13 -14.36 -55.47
CA GLN A 215 14.81 -13.90 -55.05
C GLN A 215 14.86 -13.21 -53.68
N GLN A 216 15.61 -13.77 -52.73
CA GLN A 216 15.82 -13.13 -51.43
C GLN A 216 16.52 -11.75 -51.56
N ALA A 217 17.44 -11.60 -52.52
CA ALA A 217 18.06 -10.31 -52.86
C ALA A 217 17.05 -9.32 -53.45
N ALA A 218 16.21 -9.78 -54.39
CA ALA A 218 15.16 -8.96 -54.98
C ALA A 218 14.18 -8.43 -53.92
N LEU A 219 13.74 -9.30 -53.01
CA LEU A 219 12.90 -8.93 -51.86
C LEU A 219 13.58 -7.85 -51.00
N PHE A 220 14.87 -8.02 -50.73
CA PHE A 220 15.64 -7.06 -49.94
C PHE A 220 15.67 -5.68 -50.62
N HIS A 221 15.91 -5.60 -51.93
CA HIS A 221 15.91 -4.33 -52.66
C HIS A 221 14.53 -3.65 -52.70
N ILE A 222 13.43 -4.42 -52.66
CA ILE A 222 12.08 -3.85 -52.57
C ILE A 222 11.86 -3.22 -51.20
N ILE A 223 12.20 -3.95 -50.13
CA ILE A 223 11.91 -3.56 -48.75
C ILE A 223 12.90 -2.49 -48.25
N ILE A 224 14.10 -2.37 -48.82
CA ILE A 224 15.11 -1.39 -48.36
C ILE A 224 14.59 0.05 -48.32
N SER A 225 13.68 0.39 -49.23
CA SER A 225 13.00 1.68 -49.27
C SER A 225 12.19 2.01 -48.01
N LEU A 226 11.70 0.99 -47.30
CA LEU A 226 10.92 1.11 -46.06
C LEU A 226 11.81 1.34 -44.83
N PHE A 227 13.13 1.12 -44.94
CA PHE A 227 14.06 1.16 -43.83
C PHE A 227 14.73 2.53 -43.62
N THR A 228 14.25 3.59 -44.25
CA THR A 228 14.84 4.93 -44.10
C THR A 228 14.91 5.32 -42.61
N ASN A 229 16.11 5.62 -42.12
CA ASN A 229 16.44 5.92 -40.71
C ASN A 229 16.35 4.74 -39.72
N LYS A 230 16.40 3.48 -40.18
CA LYS A 230 16.40 2.29 -39.32
C LYS A 230 17.69 1.49 -39.51
N PRO A 231 18.42 1.16 -38.43
CA PRO A 231 19.59 0.31 -38.53
C PRO A 231 19.14 -1.10 -38.92
N MET A 232 19.91 -1.74 -39.79
CA MET A 232 19.63 -3.10 -40.24
C MET A 232 20.86 -4.00 -40.12
N HIS A 233 20.62 -5.28 -39.87
CA HIS A 233 21.63 -6.32 -39.97
C HIS A 233 21.13 -7.43 -40.89
N ILE A 234 22.01 -7.86 -41.79
CA ILE A 234 21.78 -9.04 -42.64
C ILE A 234 22.39 -10.23 -41.90
N VAL A 235 21.55 -11.22 -41.62
CA VAL A 235 21.90 -12.38 -40.80
C VAL A 235 21.82 -13.64 -41.65
N CYS A 236 22.98 -14.22 -41.97
CA CYS A 236 23.10 -15.49 -42.67
C CYS A 236 22.85 -16.65 -41.70
N ASN A 237 21.75 -17.39 -41.90
CA ASN A 237 21.35 -18.54 -41.09
C ASN A 237 21.67 -19.89 -41.78
N LYS A 238 21.68 -20.97 -40.99
CA LYS A 238 22.02 -22.35 -41.38
C LYS A 238 23.44 -22.51 -41.93
N THR A 239 24.40 -21.80 -41.34
CA THR A 239 25.82 -21.87 -41.75
C THR A 239 26.47 -23.23 -41.44
N ASP A 240 25.84 -24.05 -40.61
CA ASP A 240 26.24 -25.43 -40.31
C ASP A 240 26.20 -26.35 -41.54
N LEU A 241 25.28 -26.10 -42.47
CA LEU A 241 25.12 -26.94 -43.68
C LEU A 241 26.15 -26.61 -44.77
N TYR A 242 26.74 -25.42 -44.76
CA TYR A 242 27.67 -24.97 -45.80
C TYR A 242 28.85 -24.19 -45.20
N ALA A 243 30.03 -24.81 -45.16
CA ALA A 243 31.27 -24.15 -44.74
C ALA A 243 31.66 -22.95 -45.64
N ALA A 244 31.22 -22.96 -46.91
CA ALA A 244 31.41 -21.86 -47.87
C ALA A 244 30.43 -20.68 -47.69
N ALA A 245 29.59 -20.70 -46.64
CA ALA A 245 28.62 -19.65 -46.32
C ALA A 245 29.25 -18.23 -46.32
N LYS A 246 30.49 -18.08 -45.84
CA LYS A 246 31.21 -16.80 -45.86
C LYS A 246 31.36 -16.24 -47.28
N MET A 247 31.72 -17.06 -48.26
CA MET A 247 31.95 -16.61 -49.65
C MET A 247 30.64 -16.28 -50.38
N LEU A 248 29.55 -16.98 -50.08
CA LEU A 248 28.24 -16.72 -50.66
C LEU A 248 27.57 -15.47 -50.05
N CYS A 249 27.72 -15.27 -48.75
CA CYS A 249 27.25 -14.04 -48.10
C CYS A 249 28.02 -12.81 -48.59
N ILE A 250 29.34 -12.94 -48.88
CA ILE A 250 30.13 -11.86 -49.52
C ILE A 250 29.58 -11.54 -50.93
N ARG A 251 29.18 -12.54 -51.73
CA ARG A 251 28.51 -12.29 -53.01
C ARG A 251 27.18 -11.56 -52.86
N PHE A 252 26.41 -11.87 -51.82
CA PHE A 252 25.17 -11.14 -51.52
C PHE A 252 25.46 -9.70 -51.10
N SER A 253 26.44 -9.47 -50.23
CA SER A 253 26.89 -8.11 -49.87
C SER A 253 27.36 -7.33 -51.10
N LEU A 254 28.06 -7.95 -52.05
CA LEU A 254 28.48 -7.31 -53.30
C LEU A 254 27.31 -6.99 -54.24
N VAL A 255 26.29 -7.85 -54.32
CA VAL A 255 25.06 -7.59 -55.11
C VAL A 255 24.20 -6.50 -54.48
N VAL A 256 24.24 -6.37 -53.16
CA VAL A 256 23.55 -5.31 -52.42
C VAL A 256 24.30 -3.95 -52.49
N GLN A 257 25.59 -3.94 -52.81
CA GLN A 257 26.51 -2.79 -52.75
C GLN A 257 26.59 -1.90 -54.01
N ASP A 258 25.57 -1.87 -54.87
CA ASP A 258 25.44 -0.77 -55.86
C ASP A 258 24.99 0.57 -55.21
N GLY A 259 25.09 0.69 -53.88
CA GLY A 259 24.84 1.91 -53.09
C GLY A 259 25.95 2.16 -52.07
N ASP A 260 26.25 3.44 -51.84
CA ASP A 260 27.41 3.99 -51.11
C ASP A 260 27.99 3.12 -49.95
N PRO A 261 29.32 3.01 -49.83
CA PRO A 261 30.02 2.22 -48.80
C PRO A 261 29.92 2.79 -47.37
N SER A 262 29.04 3.76 -47.12
CA SER A 262 28.91 4.48 -45.85
C SER A 262 27.91 3.83 -44.88
N GLU A 263 27.01 2.97 -45.37
CA GLU A 263 26.07 2.22 -44.52
C GLU A 263 26.42 0.72 -44.52
N GLU A 264 27.40 0.35 -43.70
CA GLU A 264 27.72 -1.06 -43.42
C GLU A 264 26.48 -1.78 -42.83
N GLY A 265 25.72 -2.45 -43.70
CA GLY A 265 24.89 -3.57 -43.30
C GLY A 265 25.82 -4.68 -42.79
N VAL A 266 26.14 -4.65 -41.49
CA VAL A 266 27.07 -5.61 -40.88
C VAL A 266 26.47 -7.01 -41.05
N LEU A 267 27.12 -7.78 -41.92
CA LEU A 267 26.79 -9.17 -42.20
C LEU A 267 27.20 -10.04 -41.00
N LEU A 268 26.23 -10.76 -40.44
CA LEU A 268 26.46 -11.66 -39.32
C LEU A 268 26.07 -13.09 -39.70
N THR A 269 26.84 -14.07 -39.23
CA THR A 269 26.59 -15.49 -39.48
C THR A 269 26.11 -16.18 -38.22
N MET A 270 25.15 -17.09 -38.36
CA MET A 270 24.64 -17.88 -37.24
C MET A 270 24.09 -19.24 -37.64
N SER A 271 23.97 -20.13 -36.65
CA SER A 271 23.20 -21.36 -36.78
C SER A 271 22.30 -21.56 -35.56
N ALA A 272 21.00 -21.74 -35.80
CA ALA A 272 20.02 -22.04 -34.75
C ALA A 272 20.14 -23.49 -34.20
N LEU A 273 20.75 -24.40 -34.97
CA LEU A 273 20.95 -25.80 -34.58
C LEU A 273 22.12 -25.93 -33.58
N THR A 274 23.28 -25.36 -33.91
CA THR A 274 24.46 -25.38 -33.03
C THR A 274 24.43 -24.27 -31.98
N VAL A 275 23.50 -23.32 -32.07
CA VAL A 275 23.38 -22.12 -31.20
C VAL A 275 24.57 -21.16 -31.35
N GLU A 276 25.47 -21.41 -32.29
CA GLU A 276 26.61 -20.56 -32.57
C GLU A 276 26.16 -19.26 -33.26
N GLY A 277 26.70 -18.12 -32.81
CA GLY A 277 26.40 -16.80 -33.38
C GLY A 277 25.07 -16.17 -32.94
N VAL A 278 24.16 -16.92 -32.29
CA VAL A 278 22.84 -16.42 -31.83
C VAL A 278 22.96 -15.21 -30.92
N MET A 279 23.81 -15.32 -29.89
CA MET A 279 24.02 -14.24 -28.94
C MET A 279 24.82 -13.08 -29.54
N ALA A 280 25.72 -13.37 -30.48
CA ALA A 280 26.48 -12.33 -31.18
C ALA A 280 25.56 -11.44 -32.03
N VAL A 281 24.63 -12.04 -32.78
CA VAL A 281 23.60 -11.32 -33.55
C VAL A 281 22.75 -10.45 -32.63
N LYS A 282 22.27 -11.00 -31.51
CA LYS A 282 21.49 -10.25 -30.53
C LYS A 282 22.27 -9.04 -30.00
N ASN A 283 23.52 -9.25 -29.59
CA ASN A 283 24.34 -8.22 -28.97
C ASN A 283 24.66 -7.10 -29.96
N ALA A 284 25.04 -7.44 -31.20
CA ALA A 284 25.31 -6.48 -32.27
C ALA A 284 24.08 -5.61 -32.59
N ALA A 285 22.91 -6.24 -32.73
CA ALA A 285 21.65 -5.54 -32.99
C ALA A 285 21.27 -4.59 -31.85
N CYS A 286 21.40 -5.05 -30.61
CA CYS A 286 21.14 -4.25 -29.42
C CYS A 286 22.09 -3.05 -29.31
N GLU A 287 23.37 -3.25 -29.61
CA GLU A 287 24.40 -2.21 -29.56
C GLU A 287 24.18 -1.14 -30.62
N ARG A 288 23.93 -1.55 -31.86
CA ARG A 288 23.63 -0.62 -32.96
C ARG A 288 22.39 0.24 -32.67
N LEU A 289 21.33 -0.38 -32.12
CA LEU A 289 20.13 0.36 -31.71
C LEU A 289 20.40 1.32 -30.55
N LEU A 290 21.30 0.96 -29.62
CA LEU A 290 21.68 1.84 -28.52
C LEU A 290 22.46 3.05 -29.02
N GLU A 291 23.45 2.85 -29.89
CA GLU A 291 24.25 3.93 -30.47
C GLU A 291 23.36 4.97 -31.14
N GLN A 292 22.45 4.52 -32.02
CA GLN A 292 21.52 5.42 -32.70
C GLN A 292 20.60 6.16 -31.71
N ARG A 293 20.08 5.46 -30.69
CA ARG A 293 19.21 6.10 -29.69
C ARG A 293 19.97 7.06 -28.78
N VAL A 294 21.21 6.76 -28.43
CA VAL A 294 22.09 7.65 -27.69
C VAL A 294 22.39 8.89 -28.54
N GLU A 295 22.67 8.74 -29.83
CA GLU A 295 22.91 9.87 -30.73
C GLU A 295 21.69 10.79 -30.85
N ILE A 296 20.49 10.23 -31.02
CA ILE A 296 19.22 10.99 -31.03
C ILE A 296 19.03 11.70 -29.69
N LYS A 297 19.35 11.03 -28.57
CA LYS A 297 19.25 11.62 -27.25
C LYS A 297 20.30 12.72 -27.05
N MET A 298 21.53 12.56 -27.56
CA MET A 298 22.62 13.54 -27.60
C MET A 298 22.22 14.82 -28.32
N LYS A 299 21.48 14.69 -29.43
CA LYS A 299 20.90 15.83 -30.14
C LYS A 299 19.75 16.51 -29.39
N SER A 300 19.21 15.88 -28.34
CA SER A 300 18.06 16.38 -27.57
C SER A 300 18.48 17.16 -26.32
N LYS A 301 17.70 18.19 -25.95
CA LYS A 301 17.94 18.99 -24.73
C LYS A 301 17.66 18.23 -23.42
N LYS A 302 17.00 17.06 -23.48
CA LYS A 302 16.61 16.24 -22.31
C LYS A 302 17.79 15.56 -21.61
N ILE A 303 19.00 15.68 -22.15
CA ILE A 303 20.19 15.16 -21.48
C ILE A 303 20.52 15.92 -20.22
N ASN A 304 20.27 17.24 -20.21
CA ASN A 304 20.60 18.09 -19.07
C ASN A 304 19.94 17.60 -17.77
N ASP A 305 18.72 17.04 -17.88
CA ASP A 305 17.98 16.48 -16.74
C ASP A 305 18.66 15.23 -16.14
N CYS A 306 19.47 14.52 -16.94
CA CYS A 306 20.12 13.27 -16.55
C CYS A 306 21.61 13.43 -16.20
N LEU A 307 22.24 14.57 -16.53
CA LEU A 307 23.69 14.79 -16.34
C LEU A 307 24.14 14.53 -14.90
N ASN A 308 23.33 14.94 -13.92
CA ASN A 308 23.62 14.72 -12.49
C ASN A 308 23.76 13.23 -12.12
N ARG A 309 23.11 12.32 -12.87
CA ARG A 309 23.20 10.87 -12.61
C ARG A 309 24.43 10.22 -13.24
N PHE A 310 24.98 10.81 -14.30
CA PHE A 310 26.19 10.34 -14.95
C PHE A 310 27.46 10.84 -14.25
N HIS A 311 27.36 11.97 -13.54
CA HIS A 311 28.48 12.55 -12.83
C HIS A 311 28.82 11.75 -11.56
N ALA A 312 29.93 11.02 -11.60
CA ALA A 312 30.53 10.43 -10.40
C ALA A 312 31.35 11.51 -9.66
N ALA A 313 30.98 11.81 -8.42
CA ALA A 313 31.68 12.80 -7.61
C ALA A 313 33.06 12.26 -7.19
N MET A 314 34.12 12.90 -7.69
CA MET A 314 35.49 12.60 -7.24
C MET A 314 35.78 13.38 -5.96
N PRO A 315 36.02 12.70 -4.82
CA PRO A 315 36.30 13.38 -3.57
C PRO A 315 37.63 14.12 -3.66
N LYS A 316 37.62 15.42 -3.33
CA LYS A 316 38.86 16.21 -3.23
C LYS A 316 39.60 15.81 -1.94
N PRO A 317 40.92 15.53 -1.99
CA PRO A 317 41.70 15.29 -0.78
C PRO A 317 41.56 16.47 0.18
N ARG A 318 41.04 16.21 1.39
CA ARG A 318 40.81 17.25 2.42
C ARG A 318 41.81 17.14 3.57
N ASP A 319 41.99 15.93 4.09
CA ASP A 319 42.79 15.63 5.28
C ASP A 319 43.83 14.54 4.93
N ASN A 320 45.00 14.54 5.58
CA ASN A 320 46.02 13.47 5.46
C ASN A 320 45.70 12.24 6.33
N ARG A 321 44.41 11.86 6.45
CA ARG A 321 43.97 10.70 7.22
C ARG A 321 43.43 9.63 6.29
N ASP A 322 44.07 8.47 6.30
CA ASP A 322 43.62 7.32 5.54
C ASP A 322 42.37 6.71 6.17
N ARG A 323 41.37 6.42 5.33
CA ARG A 323 40.11 5.76 5.71
C ARG A 323 39.98 4.46 4.92
N PRO A 324 40.68 3.39 5.30
CA PRO A 324 40.60 2.13 4.60
C PRO A 324 39.23 1.47 4.78
N THR A 325 38.85 0.62 3.83
CA THR A 325 37.68 -0.25 3.95
C THR A 325 37.94 -1.32 5.02
N CYS A 326 37.15 -1.34 6.10
CA CYS A 326 37.25 -2.36 7.14
C CYS A 326 36.33 -3.55 6.81
N ILE A 327 36.87 -4.59 6.17
CA ILE A 327 36.16 -5.86 5.93
C ILE A 327 36.69 -6.86 6.96
N HIS A 328 35.82 -7.38 7.82
CA HIS A 328 36.22 -8.34 8.85
C HIS A 328 36.59 -9.69 8.23
N GLN A 329 37.62 -10.33 8.76
CA GLN A 329 38.17 -11.60 8.23
C GLN A 329 37.11 -12.70 8.12
N ALA A 330 36.21 -12.79 9.10
CA ALA A 330 35.09 -13.73 9.09
C ALA A 330 34.18 -13.64 7.84
N VAL A 331 34.05 -12.44 7.24
CA VAL A 331 33.25 -12.26 6.00
C VAL A 331 33.97 -12.85 4.80
N LEU A 332 35.29 -12.73 4.73
CA LEU A 332 36.10 -13.30 3.65
C LEU A 332 36.10 -14.82 3.73
N GLU A 333 36.22 -15.37 4.94
CA GLU A 333 36.11 -16.82 5.19
C GLU A 333 34.71 -17.35 4.85
N ALA A 334 33.64 -16.64 5.24
CA ALA A 334 32.28 -17.00 4.88
C ALA A 334 32.03 -17.00 3.37
N GLN A 335 32.58 -16.03 2.63
CA GLN A 335 32.51 -16.01 1.17
C GLN A 335 33.23 -17.22 0.54
N ALA A 336 34.36 -17.64 1.10
CA ALA A 336 35.07 -18.83 0.64
C ALA A 336 34.29 -20.13 0.92
N ILE A 337 33.63 -20.24 2.08
CA ILE A 337 32.79 -21.39 2.45
C ILE A 337 31.56 -21.49 1.53
N VAL A 338 30.88 -20.37 1.26
CA VAL A 338 29.75 -20.33 0.30
C VAL A 338 30.20 -20.73 -1.11
N ALA A 339 31.39 -20.28 -1.53
CA ALA A 339 31.98 -20.70 -2.81
C ALA A 339 32.31 -22.21 -2.83
N ALA A 340 32.68 -22.79 -1.69
CA ALA A 340 32.93 -24.23 -1.51
C ALA A 340 31.63 -25.08 -1.43
N LYS A 341 30.44 -24.46 -1.56
CA LYS A 341 29.10 -25.09 -1.56
C LYS A 341 28.67 -25.81 -0.27
N GLU A 342 29.36 -25.61 0.85
CA GLU A 342 28.83 -26.03 2.15
C GLU A 342 27.75 -25.02 2.59
N MET A 343 26.50 -25.30 2.23
CA MET A 343 25.37 -24.45 2.63
C MET A 343 24.99 -24.75 4.08
N LYS A 344 25.14 -23.76 4.95
CA LYS A 344 24.58 -23.77 6.30
C LYS A 344 23.05 -23.77 6.22
N LYS A 345 22.39 -24.61 7.04
CA LYS A 345 20.92 -24.58 7.17
C LYS A 345 20.46 -23.17 7.57
N LEU A 346 19.53 -22.61 6.80
CA LEU A 346 18.92 -21.32 7.09
C LEU A 346 17.72 -21.52 8.03
N GLU A 347 17.30 -20.46 8.72
CA GLU A 347 16.09 -20.51 9.54
C GLU A 347 14.84 -20.85 8.74
N ARG A 348 14.80 -20.47 7.45
CA ARG A 348 13.73 -20.87 6.53
C ARG A 348 13.65 -22.39 6.35
N ASP A 349 14.79 -23.05 6.26
CA ASP A 349 14.83 -24.51 6.12
C ASP A 349 14.37 -25.18 7.42
N LEU A 350 14.71 -24.60 8.58
CA LEU A 350 14.24 -25.06 9.89
C LEU A 350 12.73 -24.84 10.08
N GLU A 351 12.21 -23.71 9.61
CA GLU A 351 10.78 -23.40 9.62
C GLU A 351 9.99 -24.42 8.78
N ASP A 352 10.48 -24.73 7.58
CA ASP A 352 9.89 -25.77 6.71
C ASP A 352 9.95 -27.17 7.37
N GLU A 353 11.04 -27.49 8.09
CA GLU A 353 11.17 -28.72 8.88
C GLU A 353 10.18 -28.76 10.07
N ASN A 354 9.88 -27.61 10.68
CA ASN A 354 9.07 -27.48 11.90
C ASN A 354 7.56 -27.28 11.66
N GLY A 355 7.08 -27.51 10.44
CA GLY A 355 5.65 -27.42 10.11
C GLY A 355 5.26 -26.19 9.29
N GLY A 356 6.24 -25.40 8.87
CA GLY A 356 6.09 -24.29 7.94
C GLY A 356 5.47 -23.03 8.54
N VAL A 357 5.22 -22.08 7.63
CA VAL A 357 4.78 -20.73 7.96
C VAL A 357 3.46 -20.77 8.74
N GLY A 358 3.48 -20.21 9.96
CA GLY A 358 2.32 -20.07 10.84
C GLY A 358 2.14 -21.20 11.86
N VAL A 359 2.95 -22.26 11.79
CA VAL A 359 3.02 -23.32 12.82
C VAL A 359 4.30 -23.20 13.63
N ASP A 360 5.44 -22.99 12.98
CA ASP A 360 6.72 -22.81 13.68
C ASP A 360 6.74 -21.47 14.44
N SER A 361 7.24 -21.50 15.68
CA SER A 361 7.41 -20.32 16.52
C SER A 361 8.89 -20.10 16.77
N ALA A 362 9.49 -19.22 15.99
CA ALA A 362 10.90 -18.88 16.12
C ALA A 362 11.16 -18.13 17.43
N SER A 363 11.99 -18.70 18.32
CA SER A 363 12.44 -18.02 19.53
C SER A 363 13.45 -16.92 19.19
N LEU A 364 13.11 -15.67 19.52
CA LEU A 364 14.00 -14.52 19.37
C LEU A 364 15.24 -14.60 20.27
N LYS A 365 15.13 -15.32 21.39
CA LYS A 365 16.19 -15.44 22.39
C LYS A 365 17.32 -16.38 21.95
N LYS A 366 17.05 -17.29 21.00
CA LYS A 366 17.96 -18.36 20.52
C LYS A 366 19.35 -17.88 20.08
N HIS A 367 19.47 -16.67 19.54
CA HIS A 367 20.72 -16.13 19.00
C HIS A 367 21.38 -15.04 19.85
N TYR A 368 20.94 -14.84 21.10
CA TYR A 368 21.57 -13.89 22.01
C TYR A 368 22.96 -14.36 22.45
N LEU A 369 23.87 -13.40 22.59
CA LEU A 369 25.22 -13.61 23.13
C LEU A 369 25.21 -13.11 24.57
N LEU A 370 25.12 -14.02 25.52
CA LEU A 370 25.14 -13.74 26.96
C LEU A 370 26.39 -14.35 27.60
N ALA A 371 26.75 -13.91 28.81
CA ALA A 371 27.92 -14.45 29.51
C ALA A 371 27.78 -15.94 29.85
N ASN A 372 26.55 -16.36 30.21
CA ASN A 372 26.16 -17.76 30.34
C ASN A 372 25.06 -18.07 29.32
N ASP A 373 24.99 -19.30 28.81
CA ASP A 373 23.90 -19.70 27.91
C ASP A 373 22.64 -20.21 28.65
N GLU A 374 22.76 -20.50 29.95
CA GLU A 374 21.70 -21.14 30.76
C GLU A 374 20.48 -20.22 30.98
N TRP A 375 20.73 -18.95 31.29
CA TRP A 375 19.70 -17.92 31.51
C TRP A 375 19.15 -17.29 30.22
N LYS A 376 19.40 -17.88 29.06
CA LYS A 376 19.00 -17.31 27.76
C LYS A 376 17.49 -17.27 27.58
N GLU A 377 16.77 -18.22 28.18
CA GLU A 377 15.31 -18.29 28.13
C GLU A 377 14.63 -17.59 29.32
N ASP A 378 15.39 -17.06 30.28
CA ASP A 378 14.86 -16.43 31.48
C ASP A 378 13.97 -15.22 31.15
N ILE A 379 12.94 -15.02 31.98
CA ILE A 379 11.96 -13.93 31.82
C ILE A 379 12.43 -12.73 32.64
N LEU A 380 12.76 -11.64 31.96
CA LEU A 380 13.16 -10.39 32.61
C LEU A 380 11.93 -9.70 33.23
N PRO A 381 11.95 -9.36 34.53
CA PRO A 381 10.85 -8.63 35.16
C PRO A 381 10.86 -7.15 34.77
N GLU A 382 9.99 -6.75 33.84
CA GLU A 382 9.95 -5.39 33.29
C GLU A 382 9.39 -4.32 34.25
N ILE A 383 8.61 -4.72 35.26
CA ILE A 383 7.81 -3.81 36.09
C ILE A 383 8.68 -2.93 37.04
N TYR A 384 9.94 -3.31 37.29
CA TYR A 384 10.85 -2.62 38.23
C TYR A 384 12.20 -2.22 37.59
N MET A 385 12.23 -1.97 36.27
CA MET A 385 13.48 -1.73 35.51
C MET A 385 14.18 -0.38 35.75
N ASP A 386 13.58 0.55 36.51
CA ASP A 386 14.19 1.86 36.79
C ASP A 386 15.40 1.77 37.75
N ILE A 387 15.65 0.60 38.33
CA ILE A 387 16.76 0.41 39.25
C ILE A 387 17.94 -0.22 38.49
N MET A 388 18.85 0.63 38.00
CA MET A 388 20.11 0.16 37.43
C MET A 388 20.93 -0.57 38.50
N CYS A 389 21.45 -1.77 38.21
CA CYS A 389 22.20 -2.58 39.19
C CYS A 389 23.40 -1.84 39.82
N GLU A 390 24.06 -0.94 39.08
CA GLU A 390 25.14 -0.09 39.63
C GLU A 390 24.65 0.91 40.70
N GLU A 391 23.38 1.31 40.65
CA GLU A 391 22.75 2.16 41.65
C GLU A 391 22.46 1.37 42.93
N LEU A 392 22.01 0.11 42.80
CA LEU A 392 21.75 -0.79 43.95
C LEU A 392 23.01 -1.13 44.72
N GLU A 393 24.11 -1.46 44.05
CA GLU A 393 25.37 -1.74 44.74
C GLU A 393 25.88 -0.51 45.54
N ARG A 394 25.64 0.70 45.01
CA ARG A 394 25.94 1.95 45.73
C ARG A 394 25.00 2.19 46.91
N GLU A 395 23.70 1.92 46.76
CA GLU A 395 22.72 2.03 47.84
C GLU A 395 22.94 0.99 48.95
N GLU A 396 23.34 -0.24 48.61
CA GLU A 396 23.71 -1.28 49.58
C GLU A 396 24.99 -0.89 50.36
N GLY A 397 25.98 -0.31 49.68
CA GLY A 397 27.17 0.25 50.33
C GLY A 397 26.83 1.33 51.36
N LEU A 398 25.92 2.25 51.03
CA LEU A 398 25.43 3.29 51.94
C LEU A 398 24.64 2.71 53.12
N ARG A 399 23.83 1.66 52.93
CA ARG A 399 23.12 0.98 54.02
C ARG A 399 24.08 0.32 55.02
N LEU A 400 25.16 -0.31 54.54
CA LEU A 400 26.19 -0.90 55.41
C LEU A 400 26.92 0.17 56.23
N GLU A 401 27.17 1.33 55.63
CA GLU A 401 27.78 2.47 56.31
C GLU A 401 26.83 3.08 57.37
N GLU A 402 25.53 3.17 57.08
CA GLU A 402 24.49 3.56 58.04
C GLU A 402 24.33 2.55 59.19
N GLU A 403 24.36 1.25 58.92
CA GLU A 403 24.33 0.21 59.96
C GLU A 403 25.59 0.25 60.82
N ALA A 404 26.77 0.49 60.24
CA ALA A 404 28.00 0.71 60.99
C ALA A 404 27.92 1.96 61.87
N ALA A 405 27.34 3.06 61.36
CA ALA A 405 27.11 4.27 62.13
C ALA A 405 26.10 4.08 63.28
N GLN A 406 25.03 3.29 63.05
CA GLN A 406 24.06 2.95 64.10
C GLN A 406 24.68 2.03 65.16
N ALA A 407 25.51 1.06 64.76
CA ALA A 407 26.26 0.22 65.69
C ALA A 407 27.25 1.05 66.54
N ALA A 408 27.93 2.04 65.94
CA ALA A 408 28.78 2.98 66.67
C ALA A 408 27.98 3.86 67.66
N PHE A 409 26.75 4.24 67.31
CA PHE A 409 25.87 5.03 68.17
C PHE A 409 25.25 4.24 69.34
N MET A 410 25.18 2.90 69.25
CA MET A 410 24.65 2.05 70.33
C MET A 410 25.68 1.66 71.41
N ILE A 411 26.94 2.06 71.28
CA ILE A 411 28.00 1.71 72.24
C ILE A 411 28.15 2.72 73.39
N ASP A 412 27.56 3.92 73.30
CA ASP A 412 27.85 5.00 74.27
C ASP A 412 26.59 5.54 74.98
N GLY A 413 26.08 4.77 75.97
CA GLY A 413 24.78 5.07 76.57
C GLY A 413 24.50 4.54 77.96
N HIS A 414 25.47 4.51 78.90
CA HIS A 414 25.17 4.40 80.34
C HIS A 414 26.26 4.99 81.24
N GLU A 415 26.21 6.30 81.57
CA GLU A 415 26.47 6.81 82.93
C GLU A 415 26.08 8.31 83.14
N LYS A 416 25.12 8.51 84.06
CA LYS A 416 24.73 9.67 84.91
C LYS A 416 25.01 11.13 84.46
N LEU A 417 23.92 11.85 84.14
CA LEU A 417 23.89 13.31 83.94
C LEU A 417 23.91 14.13 85.26
N THR A 418 24.71 15.19 85.29
CA THR A 418 24.88 16.18 86.36
C THR A 418 23.88 17.36 86.29
N GLU A 419 23.76 18.11 87.39
CA GLU A 419 22.72 19.13 87.68
C GLU A 419 22.64 20.29 86.67
N GLU A 420 23.70 20.58 85.93
CA GLU A 420 23.72 21.61 84.88
C GLU A 420 22.78 21.27 83.70
N HIS A 421 22.51 19.98 83.48
CA HIS A 421 21.55 19.55 82.47
C HIS A 421 20.10 19.86 82.87
N HIS A 422 19.76 19.91 84.17
CA HIS A 422 18.40 20.21 84.62
C HIS A 422 17.99 21.66 84.35
N GLU A 423 18.93 22.61 84.40
CA GLU A 423 18.65 24.02 84.10
C GLU A 423 18.46 24.26 82.60
N ILE A 424 19.22 23.55 81.75
CA ILE A 424 19.07 23.59 80.29
C ILE A 424 17.73 22.94 79.86
N PHE A 425 17.34 21.81 80.45
CA PHE A 425 16.02 21.21 80.20
C PHE A 425 14.86 22.10 80.70
N GLY A 426 15.05 22.86 81.79
CA GLY A 426 14.08 23.84 82.28
C GLY A 426 13.84 25.00 81.31
N GLN A 427 14.89 25.50 80.68
CA GLN A 427 14.78 26.55 79.65
C GLN A 427 14.15 26.03 78.34
N ILE A 428 14.41 24.76 77.97
CA ILE A 428 13.79 24.10 76.82
C ILE A 428 12.29 23.83 77.06
N ARG A 429 11.89 23.42 78.27
CA ARG A 429 10.47 23.24 78.63
C ARG A 429 9.66 24.54 78.57
N LYS A 430 10.24 25.67 79.03
CA LYS A 430 9.59 27.00 78.94
C LYS A 430 9.48 27.53 77.51
N LYS A 431 10.44 27.22 76.63
CA LYS A 431 10.36 27.52 75.18
C LYS A 431 9.44 26.58 74.40
N ALA A 432 9.21 25.35 74.88
CA ALA A 432 8.29 24.38 74.26
C ALA A 432 6.81 24.64 74.60
N MET A 433 6.50 25.20 75.79
CA MET A 433 5.12 25.53 76.19
C MET A 433 4.52 26.77 75.51
N SER A 434 5.32 27.61 74.85
CA SER A 434 4.86 28.81 74.12
C SER A 434 4.69 28.61 72.60
N ARG A 435 4.79 27.36 72.11
CA ARG A 435 4.46 27.01 70.71
C ARG A 435 3.16 26.20 70.65
N PRO A 436 2.16 26.59 69.85
CA PRO A 436 0.95 25.79 69.67
C PRO A 436 1.30 24.41 69.08
N ILE A 437 0.90 23.34 69.76
CA ILE A 437 0.93 21.97 69.23
C ILE A 437 -0.07 21.91 68.08
N VAL A 438 0.43 21.97 66.84
CA VAL A 438 -0.37 21.69 65.65
C VAL A 438 -0.27 20.19 65.34
N PRO A 439 -1.41 19.46 65.30
CA PRO A 439 -1.44 18.01 65.18
C PRO A 439 -0.95 17.51 63.82
N LYS A 440 -0.12 16.45 63.87
CA LYS A 440 0.31 15.64 62.73
C LYS A 440 -0.91 14.88 62.18
N LYS A 441 -1.58 15.44 61.17
CA LYS A 441 -2.52 14.71 60.30
C LYS A 441 -2.09 14.90 58.85
N GLN A 442 -1.33 13.92 58.36
CA GLN A 442 -1.36 13.57 56.93
C GLN A 442 -2.76 13.01 56.66
N GLU A 443 -3.64 13.82 56.11
CA GLU A 443 -4.79 13.28 55.40
C GLU A 443 -4.31 12.77 54.05
N LYS A 444 -4.60 11.49 53.84
CA LYS A 444 -4.45 10.72 52.62
C LYS A 444 -5.38 11.31 51.57
N ASP A 445 -4.87 12.24 50.78
CA ASP A 445 -5.35 12.51 49.43
C ASP A 445 -4.18 13.14 48.66
N GLY A 446 -3.49 12.30 47.89
CA GLY A 446 -2.38 12.68 47.03
C GLY A 446 -2.83 13.59 45.90
N LYS A 447 -3.02 14.88 46.18
CA LYS A 447 -3.06 15.95 45.17
C LYS A 447 -2.27 17.16 45.66
N PHE A 448 -0.96 17.12 45.43
CA PHE A 448 -0.12 18.30 45.53
C PHE A 448 -0.33 19.15 44.28
N THR A 449 -1.19 20.17 44.38
CA THR A 449 -1.31 21.21 43.36
C THR A 449 -0.12 22.17 43.44
N THR A 450 0.41 22.55 42.28
CA THR A 450 1.57 23.41 41.98
C THR A 450 1.49 24.88 42.49
N LYS A 451 0.68 25.16 43.52
CA LYS A 451 0.44 26.50 44.10
C LYS A 451 0.97 26.68 45.52
N ARG A 452 2.08 26.03 45.85
CA ARG A 452 2.86 26.34 47.08
C ARG A 452 4.34 26.63 46.81
N LEU A 453 4.66 27.09 45.60
CA LEU A 453 6.01 27.59 45.24
C LEU A 453 6.08 29.13 45.15
N GLY A 454 5.00 29.82 45.51
CA GLY A 454 4.91 31.27 45.40
C GLY A 454 4.32 31.89 46.66
N ARG A 455 5.12 31.94 47.74
CA ARG A 455 5.05 32.88 48.88
C ARG A 455 5.64 32.22 50.13
N GLN A 456 6.94 32.46 50.36
CA GLN A 456 7.49 32.95 51.64
C GLN A 456 9.03 32.93 51.55
N LEU A 457 9.56 34.00 50.96
CA LEU A 457 10.91 34.49 51.20
C LEU A 457 10.75 35.93 51.69
N THR A 458 10.44 36.11 52.98
CA THR A 458 10.50 37.42 53.67
C THR A 458 10.61 37.19 55.18
N SER A 459 11.81 36.85 55.64
CA SER A 459 12.36 37.10 57.00
C SER A 459 13.80 36.52 57.03
N ILE A 460 14.75 37.24 56.44
CA ILE A 460 15.77 38.04 57.14
C ILE A 460 16.89 37.16 57.75
N GLU A 461 18.00 37.16 57.01
CA GLU A 461 19.37 37.47 57.46
C GLU A 461 19.89 36.82 58.76
N SER A 462 20.78 35.85 58.58
CA SER A 462 22.19 36.03 59.00
C SER A 462 23.07 34.88 58.48
N ARG A 463 24.21 35.28 57.90
CA ARG A 463 25.35 34.47 57.40
C ARG A 463 25.27 34.10 55.91
N GLY A 464 26.04 34.85 55.11
CA GLY A 464 26.06 34.78 53.66
C GLY A 464 27.02 33.74 53.07
N HIS A 465 26.77 33.35 51.82
CA HIS A 465 27.52 33.82 50.64
C HIS A 465 26.71 33.50 49.36
N ASN A 466 26.89 34.35 48.34
CA ASN A 466 26.21 34.46 47.03
C ASN A 466 26.25 33.17 46.17
N SER A 467 25.22 32.74 45.39
CA SER A 467 24.57 33.32 44.18
C SER A 467 25.59 33.72 43.09
N GLU A 468 25.55 33.30 41.82
CA GLU A 468 24.48 33.46 40.82
C GLU A 468 24.76 32.56 39.57
N ARG A 469 23.74 31.86 39.02
CA ARG A 469 22.97 32.12 37.76
C ARG A 469 23.61 31.60 36.46
N SER A 470 23.02 30.63 35.76
CA SER A 470 21.78 30.61 34.93
C SER A 470 22.04 30.92 33.46
N MET A 471 21.46 30.15 32.54
CA MET A 471 20.32 30.57 31.72
C MET A 471 19.82 29.42 30.83
N ASN A 472 18.49 29.27 30.80
CA ASN A 472 17.70 28.31 30.04
C ASN A 472 17.39 28.78 28.61
N ARG A 473 17.11 27.83 27.70
CA ARG A 473 16.04 27.86 26.67
C ARG A 473 15.92 26.45 26.06
N ALA A 474 14.77 25.78 26.20
CA ALA A 474 13.62 25.73 25.26
C ALA A 474 13.67 24.43 24.42
N ASN A 475 12.74 23.49 24.61
CA ASN A 475 11.49 23.27 23.84
C ASN A 475 11.60 22.01 22.96
N CYS A 476 10.72 21.01 23.17
CA CYS A 476 9.68 20.63 22.20
C CYS A 476 8.81 19.48 22.73
N ASP A 477 7.53 19.58 22.39
CA ASP A 477 6.40 18.69 22.68
C ASP A 477 6.50 17.33 21.96
N ASP A 478 5.85 16.28 22.49
CA ASP A 478 4.65 15.68 21.87
C ASP A 478 4.17 14.34 22.51
N ALA A 479 2.85 14.20 22.54
CA ALA A 479 2.04 12.99 22.36
C ALA A 479 1.68 12.00 23.51
N MET A 480 0.38 12.04 23.85
CA MET A 480 -0.64 10.96 23.80
C MET A 480 -0.48 9.61 24.54
N ASP A 481 -1.29 9.48 25.60
CA ASP A 481 -2.19 8.38 26.04
C ASP A 481 -2.19 6.99 25.37
N ALA A 482 -2.19 5.95 26.22
CA ALA A 482 -2.98 4.71 26.08
C ALA A 482 -2.96 3.96 27.44
N ASP A 483 -4.07 3.89 28.18
CA ASP A 483 -5.16 2.88 28.13
C ASP A 483 -4.82 1.54 28.83
N GLY A 484 -5.73 1.06 29.68
CA GLY A 484 -5.71 -0.34 30.12
C GLY A 484 -6.38 -0.64 31.45
N GLN A 485 -7.58 -1.24 31.38
CA GLN A 485 -8.46 -1.63 32.48
C GLN A 485 -7.92 -2.83 33.29
N HIS A 486 -8.20 -2.86 34.60
CA HIS A 486 -8.26 -4.10 35.36
C HIS A 486 -9.51 -4.18 36.25
N SER A 487 -10.10 -5.37 36.24
CA SER A 487 -11.26 -5.84 36.96
C SER A 487 -11.00 -6.16 38.43
N ASP A 488 -12.07 -5.98 39.22
CA ASP A 488 -12.44 -6.66 40.47
C ASP A 488 -11.37 -6.89 41.56
N LYS A 489 -11.51 -6.12 42.67
CA LYS A 489 -11.61 -6.73 44.00
C LYS A 489 -12.22 -5.81 45.05
N GLU A 490 -12.94 -6.47 45.93
CA GLU A 490 -13.95 -5.98 46.85
C GLU A 490 -13.44 -5.19 48.07
N LEU A 491 -14.25 -4.17 48.42
CA LEU A 491 -14.81 -3.87 49.74
C LEU A 491 -13.88 -3.72 50.97
N ARG A 492 -13.68 -2.46 51.38
CA ARG A 492 -14.08 -1.83 52.68
C ARG A 492 -13.14 -0.65 52.92
N THR A 493 -13.59 0.60 53.10
CA THR A 493 -14.54 1.05 54.11
C THR A 493 -15.20 2.37 53.71
N ARG A 494 -16.52 2.44 53.88
CA ARG A 494 -17.33 3.67 53.86
C ARG A 494 -16.89 4.66 54.95
N SER A 495 -16.70 5.93 54.62
CA SER A 495 -16.87 7.05 55.55
C SER A 495 -18.27 7.63 55.38
N ARG A 496 -19.25 6.99 56.04
CA ARG A 496 -20.52 7.63 56.36
C ARG A 496 -20.30 8.50 57.61
N SER A 497 -20.75 9.74 57.55
CA SER A 497 -20.98 10.60 58.72
C SER A 497 -21.86 9.86 59.74
N LYS A 498 -21.23 9.35 60.81
CA LYS A 498 -21.92 8.89 62.01
C LYS A 498 -22.04 10.07 62.96
N TYR A 499 -23.23 10.69 62.99
CA TYR A 499 -23.78 11.10 64.28
C TYR A 499 -23.81 9.84 65.16
N LYS A 500 -23.30 9.89 66.39
CA LYS A 500 -23.36 8.77 67.34
C LYS A 500 -24.84 8.49 67.68
N SER A 501 -25.51 7.66 66.89
CA SER A 501 -26.85 7.19 67.20
C SER A 501 -26.78 6.00 68.16
N GLN A 502 -27.29 6.21 69.37
CA GLN A 502 -27.63 5.09 70.26
C GLN A 502 -28.72 4.23 69.58
N PRO A 503 -28.80 2.92 69.86
CA PRO A 503 -29.78 2.06 69.22
C PRO A 503 -31.21 2.53 69.56
N ILE A 504 -32.03 2.74 68.53
CA ILE A 504 -33.40 3.26 68.62
C ILE A 504 -34.30 2.41 69.55
N GLU A 505 -33.93 1.14 69.77
CA GLU A 505 -34.69 0.19 70.59
C GLU A 505 -34.47 0.34 72.10
N VAL A 506 -33.47 1.12 72.54
CA VAL A 506 -33.20 1.36 73.96
C VAL A 506 -34.09 2.50 74.43
N VAL A 507 -34.79 2.30 75.56
CA VAL A 507 -35.60 3.36 76.18
C VAL A 507 -34.65 4.39 76.76
N VAL A 508 -34.84 5.65 76.39
CA VAL A 508 -34.09 6.78 76.94
C VAL A 508 -34.95 7.43 78.02
N LEU A 509 -34.34 7.86 79.12
CA LEU A 509 -35.04 8.63 80.16
C LEU A 509 -35.69 9.88 79.52
N GLY A 510 -37.02 9.95 79.56
CA GLY A 510 -37.82 11.04 78.96
C GLY A 510 -38.77 10.61 77.83
N ASP A 511 -38.64 9.39 77.28
CA ASP A 511 -39.50 8.88 76.18
C ASP A 511 -40.95 8.54 76.57
N GLY A 512 -41.30 8.59 77.87
CA GLY A 512 -42.66 8.26 78.36
C GLY A 512 -43.07 6.79 78.19
N LEU A 513 -42.15 5.91 77.81
CA LEU A 513 -42.38 4.47 77.61
C LEU A 513 -41.68 3.69 78.73
N ARG A 514 -42.40 2.74 79.34
CA ARG A 514 -41.95 2.05 80.56
C ARG A 514 -40.73 1.15 80.30
N ASP A 515 -40.82 0.30 79.29
CA ASP A 515 -39.82 -0.74 79.01
C ASP A 515 -39.45 -0.81 77.51
N THR A 516 -38.28 -1.38 77.22
CA THR A 516 -37.77 -1.61 75.85
C THR A 516 -38.73 -2.43 75.00
N THR A 517 -39.46 -3.37 75.61
CA THR A 517 -40.50 -4.17 74.95
C THR A 517 -41.69 -3.31 74.50
N GLN A 518 -42.10 -2.32 75.29
CA GLN A 518 -43.18 -1.40 74.95
C GLN A 518 -42.74 -0.44 73.83
N LYS A 519 -41.51 0.04 73.86
CA LYS A 519 -40.93 0.87 72.78
C LYS A 519 -40.85 0.11 71.45
N LYS A 520 -40.46 -1.17 71.47
CA LYS A 520 -40.50 -2.04 70.28
C LYS A 520 -41.92 -2.19 69.73
N LYS A 521 -42.94 -2.36 70.58
CA LYS A 521 -44.35 -2.41 70.16
C LYS A 521 -44.82 -1.09 69.54
N ALA A 522 -44.44 0.06 70.10
CA ALA A 522 -44.77 1.38 69.56
C ALA A 522 -44.12 1.61 68.18
N ILE A 523 -42.84 1.26 68.02
CA ILE A 523 -42.14 1.31 66.73
C ILE A 523 -42.83 0.41 65.70
N LYS A 524 -43.29 -0.79 66.11
CA LYS A 524 -44.04 -1.69 65.22
C LYS A 524 -45.35 -1.05 64.75
N LYS A 525 -46.14 -0.46 65.66
CA LYS A 525 -47.38 0.26 65.29
C LYS A 525 -47.12 1.46 64.37
N SER A 526 -46.04 2.21 64.62
CA SER A 526 -45.63 3.31 63.73
C SER A 526 -45.23 2.82 62.34
N ARG A 527 -44.49 1.71 62.24
CA ARG A 527 -44.17 1.09 60.94
C ARG A 527 -45.43 0.59 60.23
N ASP A 528 -46.39 0.04 60.97
CA ASP A 528 -47.65 -0.44 60.41
C ASP A 528 -48.53 0.70 59.88
N SER A 529 -48.61 1.85 60.57
CA SER A 529 -49.40 3.00 60.08
C SER A 529 -48.85 3.61 58.79
N VAL A 530 -47.54 3.49 58.55
CA VAL A 530 -46.87 3.99 57.34
C VAL A 530 -47.13 3.08 56.11
N LYS A 531 -47.60 1.83 56.29
CA LYS A 531 -47.79 0.88 55.18
C LYS A 531 -48.70 1.37 54.07
N ASN A 532 -49.84 1.99 54.39
CA ASN A 532 -50.77 2.49 53.36
C ASN A 532 -50.13 3.58 52.51
N ARG A 533 -49.40 4.50 53.15
CA ARG A 533 -48.68 5.56 52.46
C ARG A 533 -47.55 5.02 51.58
N ASN A 534 -46.82 4.02 52.07
CA ASN A 534 -45.77 3.35 51.30
C ASN A 534 -46.35 2.54 50.13
N LYS A 535 -47.55 1.97 50.29
CA LYS A 535 -48.27 1.29 49.21
C LYS A 535 -48.64 2.27 48.08
N GLU A 536 -48.97 3.51 48.45
CA GLU A 536 -49.16 4.63 47.51
C GLU A 536 -47.83 5.30 47.08
N ALA A 537 -46.68 4.77 47.51
CA ALA A 537 -45.33 5.24 47.20
C ALA A 537 -45.05 6.72 47.53
N ARG A 538 -45.69 7.30 48.56
CA ARG A 538 -45.44 8.70 48.92
C ARG A 538 -44.10 8.88 49.63
N HIS A 539 -43.43 10.02 49.40
CA HIS A 539 -42.07 10.27 49.88
C HIS A 539 -41.98 10.50 51.42
N GLY A 540 -43.11 10.64 52.11
CA GLY A 540 -43.17 10.85 53.55
C GLY A 540 -44.54 11.35 54.00
N GLU A 541 -44.72 11.65 55.28
CA GLU A 541 -46.02 12.14 55.79
C GLU A 541 -46.44 13.50 55.26
N ALA A 542 -45.46 14.32 54.90
CA ALA A 542 -45.66 15.65 54.34
C ALA A 542 -46.03 15.60 52.84
N ASP A 543 -45.83 14.45 52.17
CA ASP A 543 -46.12 14.31 50.75
C ASP A 543 -47.61 14.06 50.51
N ARG A 544 -48.32 15.17 50.27
CA ARG A 544 -49.77 15.22 50.01
C ARG A 544 -50.09 15.84 48.65
N LEU A 545 -49.16 15.79 47.70
CA LEU A 545 -49.35 16.33 46.36
C LEU A 545 -50.45 15.55 45.62
N ILE A 546 -51.46 16.24 45.11
CA ILE A 546 -52.51 15.66 44.26
C ILE A 546 -52.11 15.90 42.79
N PRO A 547 -51.67 14.88 42.05
CA PRO A 547 -51.30 15.06 40.65
C PRO A 547 -52.55 15.34 39.80
N THR A 548 -52.42 16.26 38.85
CA THR A 548 -53.49 16.54 37.88
C THR A 548 -53.49 15.46 36.80
N LEU A 549 -54.26 14.39 37.02
CA LEU A 549 -54.28 13.21 36.13
C LEU A 549 -54.72 13.53 34.69
N LYS A 550 -55.55 14.57 34.50
CA LYS A 550 -56.04 15.00 33.18
C LYS A 550 -55.77 16.49 32.97
N PRO A 551 -54.52 16.90 32.67
CA PRO A 551 -54.22 18.30 32.51
C PRO A 551 -54.87 18.81 31.22
N LYS A 552 -55.57 19.95 31.32
CA LYS A 552 -56.43 20.50 30.26
C LYS A 552 -55.70 20.71 28.93
N HIS A 553 -54.42 21.09 28.96
CA HIS A 553 -53.62 21.30 27.75
C HIS A 553 -53.28 20.00 26.98
N LEU A 554 -53.45 18.82 27.59
CA LEU A 554 -53.37 17.50 26.93
C LEU A 554 -54.68 17.10 26.25
N PHE A 555 -55.81 17.35 26.91
CA PHE A 555 -57.09 16.76 26.54
C PHE A 555 -58.09 17.74 25.92
N SER A 556 -57.77 19.03 25.84
CA SER A 556 -58.64 20.05 25.24
C SER A 556 -57.98 20.76 24.05
N GLY A 557 -58.78 21.00 23.01
CA GLY A 557 -58.36 21.57 21.74
C GLY A 557 -58.02 20.49 20.69
N ARG A 558 -58.15 20.86 19.41
CA ARG A 558 -57.68 20.05 18.27
C ARG A 558 -56.51 20.78 17.61
N ARG A 559 -55.54 20.02 17.09
CA ARG A 559 -54.40 20.58 16.34
C ARG A 559 -54.87 20.95 14.93
N GLY A 560 -54.95 22.24 14.64
CA GLY A 560 -55.18 22.77 13.29
C GLY A 560 -53.88 22.91 12.51
N ILE A 561 -53.98 23.22 11.21
CA ILE A 561 -52.83 23.58 10.38
C ILE A 561 -52.31 24.96 10.82
N GLY A 562 -51.07 25.02 11.31
CA GLY A 562 -50.44 26.23 11.84
C GLY A 562 -49.49 25.94 13.01
N LYS A 563 -49.22 26.96 13.84
CA LYS A 563 -48.36 26.83 15.03
C LYS A 563 -48.97 25.86 16.04
N THR A 564 -48.19 24.84 16.40
CA THR A 564 -48.57 23.83 17.40
C THR A 564 -48.20 24.30 18.81
N ARG A 565 -48.94 23.83 19.82
CA ARG A 565 -48.72 24.14 21.24
C ARG A 565 -47.61 23.32 21.89
N ARG A 566 -47.04 22.36 21.16
CA ARG A 566 -45.89 21.55 21.56
C ARG A 566 -44.94 21.42 20.38
N HIS A 567 -43.64 21.50 20.65
CA HIS A 567 -42.59 21.22 19.69
C HIS A 567 -42.63 19.76 19.23
#